data_AF-F2KSJ5-F1
#
_entry.id   AF-F2KSJ5-F1
#
_cell.length_a   1.000
_cell.length_b   1.000
_cell.length_c   1.000
_cell.angle_alpha   90.00
_cell.angle_beta   90.00
_cell.angle_gamma   90.00
#
_symmetry.space_group_name_H-M   'P 1'
#
loop_
_entity.id
_entity.type
_entity.pdbx_description
1 polymer ?
#
loop_
_entity_poly.entity_id
_entity_poly.type
_entity_poly.pdbx_seq_one_letter_code
_entity_poly.pdbx_strand_id
1 'polypeptide(L)'
;MEVELKIGKGYLVKDGKVIEKFHLPKGVHKFPDDVEVIECEDIETIQIEHETQEQKIPPNPPLSERVEKLEREISEIKLKLNQILSKQ
;
A
#
# COMPACT_ATOMS: atom_id res chain seq x y z
N MET A 1 2.50 -3.20 25.50
CA MET A 1 2.49 -1.97 26.32
C MET A 1 1.27 -1.10 26.01
N GLU A 2 0.61 -0.54 27.02
CA GLU A 2 -0.44 0.48 26.82
C GLU A 2 0.18 1.88 26.86
N VAL A 3 -0.10 2.69 25.84
CA VAL A 3 0.43 4.05 25.70
C VAL A 3 -0.72 5.02 25.47
N GLU A 4 -0.75 6.08 26.27
CA GLU A 4 -1.72 7.17 26.09
C GLU A 4 -1.17 8.18 25.08
N LEU A 5 -1.83 8.28 23.93
CA LEU A 5 -1.50 9.23 22.87
C LEU A 5 -2.21 10.56 23.11
N LYS A 6 -1.43 11.64 23.29
CA LYS A 6 -1.93 13.01 23.47
C LYS A 6 -2.11 13.76 22.15
N ILE A 7 -1.29 13.41 21.16
CA ILE A 7 -1.29 14.00 19.82
C ILE A 7 -2.03 13.08 18.86
N GLY A 8 -1.83 11.76 18.97
CA GLY A 8 -2.46 10.77 18.07
C GLY A 8 -1.71 10.59 16.75
N LYS A 9 -0.52 11.16 16.62
CA LYS A 9 0.33 10.96 15.44
C LYS A 9 1.79 10.93 15.89
N GLY A 10 2.55 9.99 15.34
CA GLY A 10 3.95 9.82 15.66
C GLY A 10 4.63 8.70 14.88
N TYR A 11 5.76 8.24 15.41
CA TYR A 11 6.55 7.13 14.89
C TYR A 11 6.65 6.00 15.90
N LEU A 12 6.66 4.78 15.40
CA LEU A 12 7.10 3.60 16.12
C LEU A 12 8.58 3.40 15.83
N VAL A 13 9.38 3.34 16.89
CA VAL A 13 10.82 3.13 16.83
C VAL A 13 11.16 1.80 17.47
N LYS A 14 11.98 1.00 16.79
CA LYS A 14 12.49 -0.27 17.31
C LYS A 14 13.98 -0.34 17.07
N ASP A 15 14.75 -0.70 18.09
CA ASP A 15 16.20 -0.76 18.04
C ASP A 15 16.85 0.55 17.53
N GLY A 16 16.27 1.70 17.92
CA GLY A 16 16.72 3.03 17.50
C GLY A 16 16.41 3.41 16.04
N LYS A 17 15.60 2.62 15.32
CA LYS A 17 15.16 2.90 13.95
C LYS A 17 13.66 3.08 13.87
N VAL A 18 13.20 4.09 13.11
CA VAL A 18 11.78 4.25 12.78
C VAL A 18 11.34 3.08 11.90
N ILE A 19 10.33 2.33 12.36
CA ILE A 19 9.78 1.18 11.63
C ILE A 19 8.43 1.49 10.98
N GLU A 20 7.64 2.39 11.57
CA GLU A 20 6.31 2.74 11.07
C GLU A 20 5.90 4.13 11.54
N LYS A 21 5.12 4.85 10.72
CA LYS A 21 4.42 6.08 11.13
C LYS A 21 2.97 5.75 11.44
N PHE A 22 2.42 6.30 12.52
CA PHE A 22 1.04 6.06 12.91
C PHE A 22 0.21 7.35 12.92
N HIS A 23 -1.09 7.19 12.67
CA HIS A 23 -2.12 8.21 12.83
C HIS A 23 -3.33 7.55 13.51
N LEU A 24 -3.43 7.72 14.82
CA LEU A 24 -4.44 7.12 15.67
C LEU A 24 -5.20 8.21 16.43
N PRO A 25 -6.47 8.00 16.79
CA PRO A 25 -7.17 8.95 17.64
C PRO A 25 -6.47 9.07 19.00
N LYS A 26 -6.58 10.24 19.64
CA LYS A 26 -6.06 10.46 20.99
C LYS A 26 -6.69 9.47 21.98
N GLY A 27 -5.91 9.00 22.94
CA GLY A 27 -6.35 8.03 23.95
C GLY A 27 -5.38 6.87 24.13
N VAL A 28 -5.80 5.86 24.88
CA VAL A 28 -4.96 4.71 25.22
C VAL A 28 -4.98 3.68 24.11
N HIS A 29 -3.81 3.36 23.57
CA HIS A 29 -3.61 2.34 22.55
C HIS A 29 -2.62 1.28 23.03
N LYS A 30 -2.79 0.05 22.52
CA LYS A 30 -1.88 -1.05 22.77
C LYS A 30 -0.87 -1.13 21.65
N PHE A 31 0.41 -1.01 22.02
CA PHE A 31 1.53 -1.23 21.13
C PHE A 31 2.32 -2.46 21.56
N PRO A 32 3.08 -3.09 20.65
CA PRO A 32 4.05 -4.11 21.00
C PRO A 32 5.02 -3.61 22.09
N ASP A 33 5.45 -4.48 23.00
CA ASP A 33 6.37 -4.10 24.09
C ASP A 33 7.81 -3.84 23.61
N ASP A 34 8.11 -4.22 22.37
CA ASP A 34 9.40 -4.07 21.71
C ASP A 34 9.52 -2.80 20.85
N VAL A 35 8.56 -1.87 20.95
CA VAL A 35 8.58 -0.60 20.22
C VAL A 35 8.47 0.60 21.15
N GLU A 36 9.21 1.66 20.84
CA GLU A 36 9.10 2.98 21.44
C GLU A 36 8.14 3.84 20.63
N VAL A 37 7.27 4.57 21.30
CA VAL A 37 6.24 5.43 20.67
C VAL A 37 6.65 6.88 20.84
N ILE A 38 6.92 7.57 19.73
CA ILE A 38 7.32 8.98 19.71
C ILE A 38 6.20 9.81 19.08
N GLU A 39 5.49 10.60 19.88
CA GLU A 39 4.44 11.52 19.38
C GLU A 39 5.06 12.81 18.81
N CYS A 40 4.67 13.20 17.59
CA CYS A 40 5.16 14.40 16.92
C CYS A 40 4.03 15.05 16.10
N GLU A 41 3.88 16.38 16.18
CA GLU A 41 2.86 17.09 15.39
C GLU A 41 3.19 17.11 13.90
N ASP A 42 4.46 17.29 13.58
CA ASP A 42 4.95 17.30 12.21
C ASP A 42 5.56 15.93 11.88
N ILE A 43 4.68 14.95 11.64
CA ILE A 43 5.10 13.79 10.84
C ILE A 43 5.29 14.32 9.43
N GLU A 44 6.48 14.83 9.14
CA GLU A 44 6.89 14.95 7.74
C GLU A 44 6.69 13.59 7.11
N THR A 45 6.18 13.57 5.88
CA THR A 45 6.18 12.34 5.11
C THR A 45 7.64 12.02 4.86
N ILE A 46 8.30 11.35 5.81
CA ILE A 46 9.51 10.60 5.55
C ILE A 46 9.01 9.63 4.50
N GLN A 47 9.27 9.97 3.24
CA GLN A 47 9.43 8.99 2.21
C GLN A 47 10.58 8.17 2.75
N ILE A 48 10.24 7.13 3.51
CA ILE A 48 11.13 6.01 3.64
C ILE A 48 11.26 5.62 2.18
N GLU A 49 12.34 6.07 1.54
CA GLU A 49 12.92 5.32 0.47
C GLU A 49 13.08 3.95 1.10
N HIS A 50 12.08 3.10 0.89
CA HIS A 50 12.37 1.71 0.74
C HIS A 50 13.50 1.75 -0.29
N GLU A 51 14.74 1.64 0.17
CA GLU A 51 15.59 0.62 -0.38
C GLU A 51 14.70 -0.63 -0.34
N THR A 52 13.88 -0.79 -1.38
CA THR A 52 13.65 -2.07 -1.98
C THR A 52 15.05 -2.60 -2.15
N GLN A 53 15.55 -3.31 -1.14
CA GLN A 53 16.25 -4.52 -1.43
C GLN A 53 15.34 -5.20 -2.43
N GLU A 54 15.76 -5.16 -3.68
CA GLU A 54 15.27 -6.01 -4.73
C GLU A 54 15.49 -7.45 -4.22
N GLN A 55 14.65 -7.92 -3.30
CA GLN A 55 14.15 -9.26 -3.43
C GLN A 55 13.60 -9.27 -4.83
N LYS A 56 14.39 -9.86 -5.73
CA LYS A 56 13.99 -10.30 -7.05
C LYS A 56 12.78 -11.20 -6.85
N ILE A 57 11.61 -10.59 -6.65
CA ILE A 57 10.34 -11.21 -6.96
C ILE A 57 10.52 -11.53 -8.44
N PRO A 58 10.56 -12.81 -8.83
CA PRO A 58 10.71 -13.15 -10.23
C PRO A 58 9.65 -12.35 -11.00
N PRO A 59 10.02 -11.71 -12.13
CA PRO A 59 9.12 -10.83 -12.84
C PRO A 59 7.83 -11.60 -13.09
N ASN A 60 6.79 -11.25 -12.33
CA ASN A 60 5.46 -11.71 -12.64
C ASN A 60 5.16 -11.06 -13.99
N PRO A 61 4.93 -11.84 -15.06
CA PRO A 61 4.79 -11.32 -16.41
C PRO A 61 3.86 -10.11 -16.39
N PRO A 62 4.28 -9.01 -17.04
CA PRO A 62 3.85 -7.68 -16.65
C PRO A 62 2.33 -7.61 -16.74
N LEU A 63 1.69 -7.17 -15.67
CA LEU A 63 0.24 -6.98 -15.62
C LEU A 63 -0.26 -6.23 -16.87
N SER A 64 0.57 -5.36 -17.45
CA SER A 64 0.31 -4.69 -18.72
C SER A 64 0.07 -5.64 -19.89
N GLU A 65 0.81 -6.74 -20.04
CA GLU A 65 0.62 -7.69 -21.16
C GLU A 65 -0.66 -8.51 -20.96
N ARG A 66 -0.98 -8.87 -19.71
CA ARG A 66 -2.26 -9.53 -19.38
C ARG A 66 -3.45 -8.60 -19.60
N VAL A 67 -3.32 -7.32 -19.23
CA VAL A 67 -4.33 -6.29 -19.47
C VAL A 67 -4.49 -6.04 -20.97
N GLU A 68 -3.39 -5.91 -21.71
CA GLU A 68 -3.42 -5.70 -23.16
C GLU A 68 -4.08 -6.87 -23.89
N LYS A 69 -3.80 -8.12 -23.46
CA LYS A 69 -4.47 -9.30 -24.01
C LYS A 69 -5.97 -9.28 -23.73
N LEU A 70 -6.38 -8.93 -22.50
CA LEU A 70 -7.79 -8.82 -22.13
C LEU A 70 -8.52 -7.71 -22.91
N GLU A 71 -7.87 -6.56 -23.13
CA GLU A 71 -8.41 -5.46 -23.92
C GLU A 71 -8.63 -5.86 -25.39
N ARG A 72 -7.70 -6.64 -25.95
CA ARG A 72 -7.84 -7.21 -27.30
C ARG A 72 -9.00 -8.21 -27.38
N GLU A 73 -9.08 -9.15 -26.44
CA GLU A 73 -10.17 -10.15 -26.40
C GLU A 73 -11.55 -9.49 -26.24
N ILE A 74 -11.67 -8.46 -25.38
CA ILE A 74 -12.91 -7.68 -25.23
C ILE A 74 -13.29 -6.97 -26.53
N SER A 75 -12.31 -6.43 -27.25
CA SER A 75 -12.54 -5.73 -28.53
C SER A 75 -13.04 -6.69 -29.61
N GLU A 76 -12.48 -7.90 -29.69
CA GLU A 76 -12.97 -8.94 -30.61
C GLU A 76 -14.39 -9.41 -30.26
N ILE A 77 -14.70 -9.56 -28.98
CA ILE A 77 -16.05 -9.93 -28.52
C ILE A 77 -17.05 -8.85 -28.91
N LYS A 78 -16.73 -7.56 -28.70
CA LYS A 78 -17.58 -6.43 -29.12
C LYS A 78 -17.81 -6.43 -30.63
N LEU A 79 -16.78 -6.70 -31.42
CA LEU A 79 -16.89 -6.77 -32.87
C LEU A 79 -17.84 -7.91 -33.29
N LYS A 80 -17.64 -9.11 -32.74
CA LYS A 80 -18.49 -10.29 -33.01
C LYS A 80 -19.94 -10.05 -32.58
N LEU A 81 -20.16 -9.44 -31.41
CA LEU A 81 -21.50 -9.06 -30.93
C LEU A 81 -22.18 -8.09 -31.90
N ASN A 82 -21.48 -7.04 -32.33
CA ASN A 82 -22.03 -6.08 -33.29
C ASN A 82 -22.37 -6.74 -34.63
N GLN A 83 -21.56 -7.68 -35.12
CA GLN A 83 -21.85 -8.44 -36.33
C GLN A 83 -23.05 -9.37 -36.20
N ILE A 84 -23.29 -9.93 -35.01
CA ILE A 84 -24.47 -10.75 -34.72
C ILE A 84 -25.71 -9.86 -34.64
N LEU A 85 -25.63 -8.73 -33.93
CA LEU A 85 -26.73 -7.77 -33.78
C LEU A 85 -27.09 -7.09 -35.12
N SER A 86 -26.13 -6.88 -36.01
CA SER A 86 -26.38 -6.30 -37.34
C SER A 86 -26.93 -7.29 -38.37
N LYS A 87 -26.96 -8.59 -38.04
CA LYS A 87 -27.51 -9.67 -38.89
C LYS A 87 -28.93 -10.08 -38.48
N GLN A 88 -29.52 -9.42 -37.46
CA GLN A 88 -30.93 -9.54 -37.10
C GLN A 88 -31.78 -8.48 -37.80
#